data_AF-A0A7C4TQ27-F1
#
_entry.id   AF-A0A7C4TQ27-F1
#
_cell.length_a   1.000
_cell.length_b   1.000
_cell.length_c   1.000
_cell.angle_alpha   90.00
_cell.angle_beta   90.00
_cell.angle_gamma   90.00
#
_symmetry.space_group_name_H-M   'P 1'
#
loop_
_entity.id
_entity.type
_entity.pdbx_description
1 polymer ?
#
loop_
_entity_poly.entity_id
_entity_poly.type
_entity_poly.pdbx_seq_one_letter_code
_entity_poly.pdbx_strand_id
1 'polypeptide(L)'
;MYRQRHDIYVVRRKWRALKSVAGLEKDQFDTAGATYLLALDQTGKVLAGLRLLPTGGPHLFADLYPHLARGQTIPRGSDTLELTRFYVSAAVRGAPARRLVGLLAAALFEHCLQSEVRRLTSVVDTFLVPRMESLGWQVRMLGAPERYDEGVAVAVEIAVTRAALEEMRRRRGIERGVLQKRVPRRFEVVGLGSLGIGSALASGPT
;
A
#
# COMPACT_ATOMS: atom_id res chain seq x y z
N MET A 1 -2.99 -2.67 10.03
CA MET A 1 -2.40 -1.71 9.06
C MET A 1 -2.17 -0.33 9.68
N TYR A 2 -3.21 0.46 10.02
CA TYR A 2 -3.03 1.86 10.51
C TYR A 2 -2.11 2.04 11.72
N ARG A 3 -2.11 1.10 12.69
CA ARG A 3 -1.14 1.11 13.81
C ARG A 3 0.32 0.94 13.36
N GLN A 4 0.55 0.13 12.31
CA GLN A 4 1.89 -0.05 11.75
C GLN A 4 2.35 1.19 11.00
N ARG A 5 1.43 1.83 10.28
CA ARG A 5 1.68 3.11 9.63
C ARG A 5 2.06 4.18 10.66
N HIS A 6 1.39 4.23 11.80
CA HIS A 6 1.77 5.11 12.91
C HIS A 6 3.19 4.86 13.40
N ASP A 7 3.54 3.60 13.73
CA ASP A 7 4.91 3.26 14.18
C ASP A 7 5.97 3.66 13.13
N ILE A 8 5.69 3.45 11.85
CA ILE A 8 6.66 3.72 10.77
C ILE A 8 6.77 5.22 10.48
N TYR A 9 5.66 5.89 10.20
CA TYR A 9 5.68 7.26 9.69
C TYR A 9 5.74 8.31 10.80
N VAL A 10 5.03 8.09 11.90
CA VAL A 10 4.95 9.06 13.01
C VAL A 10 6.08 8.82 14.01
N VAL A 11 6.25 7.59 14.49
CA VAL A 11 7.24 7.31 15.55
C VAL A 11 8.66 7.27 14.99
N ARG A 12 8.91 6.46 13.94
CA ARG A 12 10.27 6.24 13.42
C ARG A 12 10.73 7.32 12.45
N ARG A 13 9.90 7.67 11.46
CA ARG A 13 10.24 8.71 10.47
C ARG A 13 9.96 10.13 10.94
N LYS A 14 9.20 10.30 12.03
CA LYS A 14 8.90 11.59 12.63
C LYS A 14 8.25 12.58 11.66
N TRP A 15 7.46 12.11 10.70
CA TRP A 15 6.75 12.98 9.76
C TRP A 15 5.68 13.79 10.51
N ARG A 16 6.01 15.05 10.86
CA ARG A 16 5.24 15.90 11.78
C ARG A 16 3.89 16.32 11.20
N ALA A 17 3.79 16.42 9.87
CA ALA A 17 2.57 16.81 9.19
C ALA A 17 1.47 15.72 9.21
N LEU A 18 1.79 14.48 9.60
CA LEU A 18 0.81 13.40 9.59
C LEU A 18 -0.14 13.46 10.79
N LYS A 19 -1.43 13.30 10.50
CA LYS A 19 -2.45 13.11 11.54
C LYS A 19 -2.38 11.69 12.08
N SER A 20 -2.32 11.58 13.40
CA SER A 20 -2.43 10.31 14.11
C SER A 20 -3.30 10.46 15.34
N VAL A 21 -4.43 9.76 15.34
CA VAL A 21 -5.40 9.77 16.45
C VAL A 21 -5.43 8.39 17.09
N ALA A 22 -5.27 8.32 18.42
CA ALA A 22 -5.24 7.07 19.18
C ALA A 22 -4.24 6.02 18.62
N GLY A 23 -3.07 6.47 18.14
CA GLY A 23 -2.04 5.60 17.56
C GLY A 23 -2.39 5.01 16.18
N LEU A 24 -3.38 5.60 15.48
CA LEU A 24 -3.77 5.23 14.13
C LEU A 24 -3.38 6.35 13.17
N GLU A 25 -2.45 6.08 12.25
CA GLU A 25 -2.14 7.00 11.15
C GLU A 25 -3.16 6.78 10.03
N LYS A 26 -4.10 7.72 9.91
CA LYS A 26 -5.15 7.75 8.89
C LYS A 26 -5.27 9.19 8.40
N ASP A 27 -5.27 9.38 7.08
CA ASP A 27 -5.41 10.69 6.43
C ASP A 27 -6.73 10.79 5.65
N GLN A 28 -6.98 11.94 5.01
CA GLN A 28 -8.19 12.19 4.24
C GLN A 28 -8.35 11.31 2.99
N PHE A 29 -7.28 10.63 2.56
CA PHE A 29 -7.28 9.75 1.39
C PHE A 29 -7.55 8.29 1.77
N ASP A 30 -7.65 7.96 3.06
CA ASP A 30 -8.11 6.65 3.54
C ASP A 30 -9.65 6.53 3.43
N THR A 31 -10.15 6.55 2.20
CA THR A 31 -11.57 6.51 1.83
C THR A 31 -11.98 5.14 1.28
N ALA A 32 -13.27 4.96 0.98
CA ALA A 32 -13.77 3.75 0.31
C ALA A 32 -13.21 3.56 -1.12
N GLY A 33 -12.71 4.62 -1.76
CA GLY A 33 -12.08 4.55 -3.07
C GLY A 33 -10.61 4.10 -3.03
N ALA A 34 -9.99 4.08 -1.85
CA ALA A 34 -8.61 3.64 -1.71
C ALA A 34 -8.49 2.12 -1.78
N THR A 35 -7.55 1.62 -2.58
CA THR A 35 -7.22 0.19 -2.64
C THR A 35 -5.97 -0.08 -1.81
N TYR A 36 -5.99 -1.11 -0.97
CA TYR A 36 -4.83 -1.54 -0.19
C TYR A 36 -4.34 -2.90 -0.63
N LEU A 37 -3.05 -3.01 -0.93
CA LEU A 37 -2.40 -4.30 -1.13
C LEU A 37 -1.60 -4.62 0.13
N LEU A 38 -1.92 -5.74 0.77
CA LEU A 38 -1.33 -6.14 2.06
C LEU A 38 -0.67 -7.51 1.92
N ALA A 39 0.58 -7.62 2.37
CA ALA A 39 1.23 -8.90 2.57
C ALA A 39 0.87 -9.43 3.96
N LEU A 40 0.25 -10.61 4.02
CA LEU A 40 -0.18 -11.25 5.26
C LEU A 40 0.67 -12.50 5.53
N ASP A 41 0.92 -12.81 6.80
CA ASP A 41 1.38 -14.15 7.18
C ASP A 41 0.21 -15.15 7.27
N GLN A 42 0.53 -16.39 7.62
CA GLN A 42 -0.45 -17.48 7.73
C GLN A 42 -1.52 -17.23 8.80
N THR A 43 -1.23 -16.38 9.80
CA THR A 43 -2.18 -15.99 10.86
C THR A 43 -3.05 -14.80 10.47
N GLY A 44 -2.81 -14.21 9.29
CA GLY A 44 -3.49 -13.00 8.82
C GLY A 44 -2.85 -11.71 9.34
N LYS A 45 -1.70 -11.77 10.01
CA LYS A 45 -0.97 -10.57 10.46
C LYS A 45 -0.35 -9.86 9.27
N VAL A 46 -0.51 -8.53 9.23
CA VAL A 46 0.08 -7.69 8.17
C VAL A 46 1.59 -7.59 8.35
N LEU A 47 2.36 -7.94 7.32
CA LEU A 47 3.82 -7.85 7.29
C LEU A 47 4.34 -6.68 6.45
N ALA A 48 3.58 -6.26 5.44
CA ALA A 48 3.90 -5.13 4.57
C ALA A 48 2.61 -4.63 3.91
N GLY A 49 2.63 -3.41 3.37
CA GLY A 49 1.48 -2.89 2.65
C GLY A 49 1.77 -1.65 1.82
N LEU A 50 0.82 -1.33 0.95
CA LEU A 50 0.76 -0.07 0.20
C LEU A 50 -0.70 0.34 -0.01
N ARG A 51 -0.90 1.60 -0.40
CA ARG A 51 -2.19 2.18 -0.76
C ARG A 51 -2.12 2.72 -2.19
N LEU A 52 -3.19 2.51 -2.95
CA LEU A 52 -3.43 3.04 -4.28
C LEU A 52 -4.64 3.98 -4.23
N LEU A 53 -4.49 5.18 -4.80
CA LEU A 53 -5.55 6.18 -4.88
C LEU A 53 -5.93 6.41 -6.36
N PRO A 54 -7.23 6.39 -6.71
CA PRO A 54 -7.69 6.80 -8.04
C PRO A 54 -7.39 8.27 -8.30
N THR A 55 -6.66 8.57 -9.37
CA THR A 55 -6.28 9.97 -9.71
C THR A 55 -7.41 10.79 -10.33
N GLY A 56 -8.52 10.14 -10.70
CA GLY A 56 -9.76 10.82 -11.08
C GLY A 56 -10.46 11.54 -9.92
N GLY A 57 -10.11 11.22 -8.67
CA GLY A 57 -10.63 11.86 -7.47
C GLY A 57 -9.56 12.61 -6.66
N PRO A 58 -9.90 13.02 -5.41
CA PRO A 58 -8.94 13.55 -4.44
C PRO A 58 -7.80 12.58 -4.18
N HIS A 59 -6.56 13.06 -4.26
CA HIS A 59 -5.35 12.26 -4.06
C HIS A 59 -4.17 13.13 -3.61
N LEU A 60 -3.16 12.49 -3.01
CA LEU A 60 -2.13 13.15 -2.22
C LEU A 60 -1.28 14.11 -3.06
N PHE A 61 -0.83 13.69 -4.24
CA PHE A 61 0.06 14.49 -5.05
C PHE A 61 -0.60 15.81 -5.47
N ALA A 62 -1.79 15.77 -6.07
CA ALA A 62 -2.43 17.00 -6.53
C ALA A 62 -2.99 17.88 -5.41
N ASP A 63 -3.45 17.29 -4.31
CA ASP A 63 -4.15 18.05 -3.27
C ASP A 63 -3.18 18.63 -2.22
N LEU A 64 -2.04 17.97 -1.96
CA LEU A 64 -1.08 18.40 -0.93
C LEU A 64 0.27 18.85 -1.48
N TYR A 65 0.72 18.26 -2.59
CA TYR A 65 2.05 18.52 -3.14
C TYR A 65 2.06 18.94 -4.63
N PRO A 66 1.09 19.76 -5.11
CA PRO A 66 1.04 20.11 -6.54
C PRO A 66 2.26 20.91 -7.00
N HIS A 67 2.91 21.63 -6.08
CA HIS A 67 4.13 22.39 -6.35
C HIS A 67 5.28 21.51 -6.86
N LEU A 68 5.35 20.22 -6.48
CA LEU A 68 6.37 19.28 -6.95
C LEU A 68 6.25 18.95 -8.45
N ALA A 69 5.12 19.29 -9.10
CA ALA A 69 4.96 19.15 -10.54
C ALA A 69 5.60 20.32 -11.34
N ARG A 70 6.00 21.41 -10.66
CA ARG A 70 6.62 22.60 -11.28
C ARG A 70 5.86 23.13 -12.50
N GLY A 71 4.53 23.19 -12.41
CA GLY A 71 3.65 23.68 -13.48
C GLY A 71 3.35 22.64 -14.58
N GLN A 72 3.92 21.44 -14.52
CA GLN A 72 3.48 20.33 -15.37
C GLN A 72 2.09 19.85 -14.96
N THR A 73 1.35 19.31 -15.93
CA THR A 73 0.07 18.66 -15.65
C THR A 73 0.30 17.39 -14.84
N ILE A 74 -0.35 17.30 -13.68
CA ILE A 74 -0.34 16.09 -12.85
C ILE A 74 -1.15 15.00 -13.58
N PRO A 75 -0.56 13.82 -13.86
CA PRO A 75 -1.28 12.74 -14.52
C PRO A 75 -2.54 12.33 -13.75
N ARG A 76 -3.67 12.33 -14.45
CA ARG A 76 -4.97 11.90 -13.94
C ARG A 76 -5.70 11.06 -14.98
N GLY A 77 -6.44 10.05 -14.55
CA GLY A 77 -7.27 9.23 -15.43
C GLY A 77 -7.56 7.85 -14.88
N SER A 78 -8.41 7.08 -15.59
CA SER A 78 -8.71 5.69 -15.25
C SER A 78 -7.51 4.76 -15.43
N ASP A 79 -6.54 5.13 -16.27
CA ASP A 79 -5.30 4.38 -16.51
C ASP A 79 -4.16 4.79 -15.54
N THR A 80 -4.45 5.60 -14.53
CA THR A 80 -3.46 6.21 -13.64
C THR A 80 -3.88 6.11 -12.17
N LEU A 81 -3.03 5.51 -11.34
CA LEU A 81 -3.20 5.46 -9.88
C LEU A 81 -2.05 6.17 -9.16
N GLU A 82 -2.31 6.73 -7.98
CA GLU A 82 -1.25 7.23 -7.11
C GLU A 82 -0.86 6.16 -6.08
N LEU A 83 0.41 5.76 -6.08
CA LEU A 83 1.01 4.91 -5.07
C LEU A 83 1.37 5.73 -3.83
N THR A 84 0.83 5.33 -2.68
CA THR A 84 1.15 5.94 -1.38
C THR A 84 1.40 4.88 -0.32
N ARG A 85 2.02 5.27 0.78
CA ARG A 85 2.19 4.44 1.99
C ARG A 85 2.79 3.05 1.73
N PHE A 86 3.82 2.95 0.87
CA PHE A 86 4.58 1.70 0.72
C PHE A 86 5.42 1.45 1.98
N TYR A 87 5.21 0.32 2.66
CA TYR A 87 5.94 -0.01 3.89
C TYR A 87 6.16 -1.50 4.11
N VAL A 88 7.18 -1.82 4.90
CA VAL A 88 7.40 -3.13 5.52
C VAL A 88 7.37 -2.95 7.03
N SER A 89 6.70 -3.87 7.72
CA SER A 89 6.55 -3.87 9.17
C SER A 89 7.90 -3.75 9.89
N ALA A 90 7.91 -2.95 10.96
CA ALA A 90 9.04 -2.85 11.85
C ALA A 90 9.42 -4.18 12.54
N ALA A 91 8.62 -5.23 12.44
CA ALA A 91 8.99 -6.56 12.93
C ALA A 91 9.85 -7.37 11.95
N VAL A 92 9.92 -6.98 10.66
CA VAL A 92 10.61 -7.75 9.61
C VAL A 92 11.87 -7.01 9.14
N ARG A 93 13.02 -7.69 9.11
CA ARG A 93 14.33 -7.09 8.78
C ARG A 93 15.11 -7.93 7.79
N GLY A 94 16.21 -7.39 7.28
CA GLY A 94 17.18 -8.12 6.46
C GLY A 94 16.60 -8.72 5.18
N ALA A 95 17.01 -9.95 4.87
CA ALA A 95 16.59 -10.65 3.67
C ALA A 95 15.06 -10.86 3.58
N PRO A 96 14.34 -11.26 4.65
CA PRO A 96 12.88 -11.32 4.65
C PRO A 96 12.20 -9.99 4.27
N ALA A 97 12.68 -8.86 4.78
CA ALA A 97 12.15 -7.55 4.41
C ALA A 97 12.36 -7.25 2.93
N ARG A 98 13.56 -7.54 2.39
CA ARG A 98 13.85 -7.37 0.95
C ARG A 98 12.96 -8.26 0.07
N ARG A 99 12.66 -9.48 0.53
CA ARG A 99 11.73 -10.39 -0.15
C ARG A 99 10.31 -9.82 -0.15
N LEU A 100 9.82 -9.30 0.98
CA LEU A 100 8.50 -8.66 1.06
C LEU A 100 8.37 -7.45 0.15
N VAL A 101 9.41 -6.61 0.04
CA VAL A 101 9.43 -5.48 -0.90
C VAL A 101 9.22 -5.98 -2.33
N GLY A 102 9.96 -7.02 -2.75
CA GLY A 102 9.82 -7.60 -4.09
C GLY A 102 8.43 -8.19 -4.34
N LEU A 103 7.88 -8.94 -3.39
CA LEU A 103 6.54 -9.52 -3.50
C LEU A 103 5.46 -8.43 -3.58
N LEU A 104 5.55 -7.40 -2.74
CA LEU A 104 4.57 -6.31 -2.74
C LEU A 104 4.65 -5.46 -4.02
N ALA A 105 5.87 -5.23 -4.52
CA ALA A 105 6.10 -4.55 -5.79
C ALA A 105 5.56 -5.36 -6.99
N ALA A 106 5.71 -6.69 -6.98
CA ALA A 106 5.13 -7.55 -8.01
C ALA A 106 3.59 -7.55 -7.93
N ALA A 107 3.02 -7.63 -6.73
CA ALA A 107 1.58 -7.56 -6.51
C ALA A 107 0.98 -6.23 -7.00
N LEU A 108 1.70 -5.12 -6.79
CA LEU A 108 1.33 -3.79 -7.31
C LEU A 108 1.22 -3.81 -8.84
N PHE A 109 2.23 -4.32 -9.52
CA PHE A 109 2.23 -4.36 -10.99
C PHE A 109 1.18 -5.34 -11.52
N GLU A 110 1.01 -6.50 -10.88
CA GLU A 110 -0.08 -7.43 -11.20
C GLU A 110 -1.46 -6.78 -11.08
N HIS A 111 -1.70 -6.04 -9.99
CA HIS A 111 -2.95 -5.31 -9.80
C HIS A 111 -3.17 -4.24 -10.87
N CYS A 112 -2.14 -3.46 -11.18
CA CYS A 112 -2.22 -2.38 -12.17
C CYS A 112 -2.50 -2.96 -13.57
N LEU A 113 -1.77 -3.99 -13.99
CA LEU A 113 -1.98 -4.65 -15.28
C LEU A 113 -3.36 -5.31 -15.39
N GLN A 114 -3.86 -5.93 -14.31
CA GLN A 114 -5.21 -6.50 -14.28
C GLN A 114 -6.33 -5.44 -14.34
N SER A 115 -6.01 -4.20 -13.98
CA SER A 115 -6.96 -3.07 -13.95
C SER A 115 -6.69 -2.06 -15.07
N GLU A 116 -5.91 -2.45 -16.08
CA GLU A 116 -5.54 -1.64 -17.25
C GLU A 116 -4.86 -0.30 -16.92
N VAL A 117 -4.24 -0.21 -15.74
CA VAL A 117 -3.44 0.94 -15.30
C VAL A 117 -2.08 0.89 -16.00
N ARG A 118 -1.74 1.99 -16.68
CA ARG A 118 -0.51 2.13 -17.49
C ARG A 118 0.59 2.90 -16.78
N ARG A 119 0.24 3.69 -15.78
CA ARG A 119 1.18 4.53 -15.04
C ARG A 119 0.78 4.68 -13.57
N LEU A 120 1.79 4.83 -12.73
CA LEU A 120 1.64 5.20 -11.33
C LEU A 120 2.25 6.57 -11.11
N THR A 121 1.63 7.40 -10.29
CA THR A 121 2.29 8.58 -9.70
C THR A 121 2.65 8.31 -8.25
N SER A 122 3.67 8.98 -7.73
CA SER A 122 4.02 8.92 -6.30
C SER A 122 4.81 10.15 -5.90
N VAL A 123 4.56 10.67 -4.70
CA VAL A 123 5.49 11.58 -4.02
C VAL A 123 6.36 10.74 -3.09
N VAL A 124 7.68 10.79 -3.29
CA VAL A 124 8.65 9.95 -2.56
C VAL A 124 9.83 10.75 -2.07
N ASP A 125 10.47 10.30 -0.99
CA ASP A 125 11.82 10.75 -0.67
C ASP A 125 12.77 10.40 -1.83
N THR A 126 13.66 11.31 -2.20
CA THR A 126 14.60 11.12 -3.33
C THR A 126 15.47 9.87 -3.19
N PHE A 127 15.84 9.48 -1.97
CA PHE A 127 16.63 8.27 -1.72
C PHE A 127 15.90 6.96 -2.12
N LEU A 128 14.58 7.01 -2.32
CA LEU A 128 13.79 5.86 -2.78
C LEU A 128 13.87 5.66 -4.30
N VAL A 129 14.20 6.70 -5.08
CA VAL A 129 14.24 6.62 -6.55
C VAL A 129 15.23 5.53 -7.04
N PRO A 130 16.50 5.47 -6.58
CA PRO A 130 17.40 4.39 -6.98
C PRO A 130 16.92 3.00 -6.54
N ARG A 131 16.15 2.92 -5.44
CA ARG A 131 15.59 1.64 -4.97
C ARG A 131 14.46 1.18 -5.88
N MET A 132 13.65 2.09 -6.39
CA MET A 132 12.60 1.80 -7.37
C MET A 132 13.22 1.32 -8.68
N GLU A 133 14.25 2.02 -9.18
CA GLU A 133 15.00 1.62 -10.37
C GLU A 133 15.68 0.25 -10.20
N SER A 134 16.19 -0.06 -9.00
CA SER A 134 16.77 -1.38 -8.69
C SER A 134 15.75 -2.53 -8.84
N LEU A 135 14.45 -2.25 -8.73
CA LEU A 135 13.37 -3.23 -8.99
C LEU A 135 13.09 -3.42 -10.48
N GLY A 136 13.75 -2.67 -11.37
CA GLY A 136 13.46 -2.64 -12.80
C GLY A 136 12.34 -1.67 -13.18
N TRP A 137 11.95 -0.76 -12.29
CA TRP A 137 10.92 0.22 -12.57
C TRP A 137 11.49 1.34 -13.45
N GLN A 138 10.71 1.77 -14.45
CA GLN A 138 11.01 2.95 -15.25
C GLN A 138 10.43 4.16 -14.55
N VAL A 139 11.29 4.93 -13.86
CA VAL A 139 10.89 6.07 -13.04
C VAL A 139 11.26 7.37 -13.74
N ARG A 140 10.30 8.28 -13.89
CA ARG A 140 10.50 9.61 -14.47
C ARG A 140 10.16 10.66 -13.41
N MET A 141 11.09 11.57 -13.12
CA MET A 141 10.81 12.71 -12.24
C MET A 141 9.85 13.69 -12.95
N LEU A 142 8.83 14.14 -12.22
CA LEU A 142 7.82 15.10 -12.69
C LEU A 142 8.16 16.56 -12.36
N GLY A 143 9.26 16.78 -11.63
CA GLY A 143 9.76 18.09 -11.27
C GLY A 143 11.10 17.97 -10.55
N ALA A 144 11.65 19.12 -10.14
CA ALA A 144 12.86 19.14 -9.33
C ALA A 144 12.58 18.64 -7.90
N PRO A 145 13.52 17.94 -7.25
CA PRO A 145 13.41 17.63 -5.83
C PRO A 145 13.30 18.88 -4.96
N GLU A 146 12.52 18.80 -3.88
CA GLU A 146 12.30 19.89 -2.94
C GLU A 146 12.50 19.44 -1.50
N ARG A 147 13.03 20.34 -0.66
CA ARG A 147 13.21 20.10 0.76
C ARG A 147 11.87 20.20 1.50
N TYR A 148 11.69 19.33 2.48
CA TYR A 148 10.67 19.43 3.51
C TYR A 148 11.32 19.17 4.88
N ASP A 149 10.58 19.31 5.98
CA ASP A 149 11.12 19.27 7.34
C ASP A 149 11.99 18.04 7.63
N GLU A 150 11.59 16.85 7.16
CA GLU A 150 12.29 15.60 7.45
C GLU A 150 13.14 15.05 6.28
N GLY A 151 13.23 15.74 5.14
CA GLY A 151 14.00 15.23 4.00
C GLY A 151 13.91 16.03 2.70
N VAL A 152 14.12 15.30 1.59
CA VAL A 152 14.01 15.84 0.23
C VAL A 152 13.07 14.93 -0.55
N ALA A 153 11.97 15.49 -1.04
CA ALA A 153 10.93 14.77 -1.76
C ALA A 153 10.95 15.13 -3.26
N VAL A 154 10.42 14.23 -4.08
CA VAL A 154 10.20 14.44 -5.50
C VAL A 154 8.93 13.72 -5.93
N ALA A 155 8.20 14.31 -6.88
CA ALA A 155 7.10 13.63 -7.56
C ALA A 155 7.63 12.82 -8.74
N VAL A 156 7.15 11.59 -8.88
CA VAL A 156 7.57 10.68 -9.94
C VAL A 156 6.38 10.05 -10.64
N GLU A 157 6.57 9.74 -11.92
CA GLU A 157 5.74 8.83 -12.70
C GLU A 157 6.50 7.51 -12.91
N ILE A 158 5.78 6.40 -12.84
CA ILE A 158 6.33 5.06 -13.02
C ILE A 158 5.53 4.37 -14.11
N ALA A 159 6.20 3.89 -15.17
CA ALA A 159 5.52 3.13 -16.21
C ALA A 159 5.15 1.72 -15.71
N VAL A 160 3.88 1.33 -15.88
CA VAL A 160 3.40 -0.02 -15.58
C VAL A 160 3.42 -0.82 -16.88
N THR A 161 4.39 -1.72 -17.00
CA THR A 161 4.52 -2.59 -18.17
C THR A 161 4.71 -4.04 -17.75
N ARG A 162 4.28 -4.96 -18.63
CA ARG A 162 4.54 -6.39 -18.44
C ARG A 162 6.03 -6.69 -18.39
N ALA A 163 6.83 -6.04 -19.22
CA ALA A 163 8.29 -6.18 -19.22
C ALA A 163 8.93 -5.79 -17.88
N ALA A 164 8.47 -4.69 -17.26
CA ALA A 164 8.95 -4.29 -15.94
C ALA A 164 8.55 -5.28 -14.83
N LEU A 165 7.34 -5.85 -14.89
CA LEU A 165 6.93 -6.93 -13.98
C LEU A 165 7.81 -8.17 -14.13
N GLU A 166 8.07 -8.60 -15.36
CA GLU A 166 8.89 -9.78 -15.66
C GLU A 166 10.35 -9.58 -15.22
N GLU A 167 10.93 -8.41 -15.47
CA GLU A 167 12.27 -8.08 -14.99
C GLU A 167 12.34 -8.07 -13.45
N MET A 168 11.36 -7.45 -12.79
CA MET A 168 11.27 -7.46 -11.34
C MET A 168 11.19 -8.89 -10.79
N ARG A 169 10.39 -9.75 -11.42
CA ARG A 169 10.26 -11.16 -11.07
C ARG A 169 11.57 -11.90 -11.19
N ARG A 170 12.31 -11.72 -12.30
CA ARG A 170 13.65 -12.29 -12.50
C ARG A 170 14.61 -11.85 -11.41
N ARG A 171 14.74 -10.54 -11.18
CA ARG A 171 15.66 -9.97 -10.16
C ARG A 171 15.37 -10.43 -8.74
N ARG A 172 14.11 -10.78 -8.45
CA ARG A 172 13.66 -11.11 -7.09
C ARG A 172 13.37 -12.59 -6.89
N GLY A 173 13.54 -13.44 -7.90
CA GLY A 173 13.20 -14.86 -7.81
C GLY A 173 11.71 -15.07 -7.51
N ILE A 174 10.83 -14.40 -8.25
CA ILE A 174 9.37 -14.53 -8.12
C ILE A 174 8.86 -15.26 -9.36
N GLU A 175 8.51 -16.54 -9.22
CA GLU A 175 8.18 -17.40 -10.35
C GLU A 175 6.71 -17.37 -10.75
N ARG A 176 5.82 -17.00 -9.82
CA ARG A 176 4.36 -17.08 -9.99
C ARG A 176 3.68 -15.78 -9.60
N GLY A 177 2.41 -15.65 -9.98
CA GLY A 177 1.55 -14.58 -9.50
C GLY A 177 1.46 -14.58 -7.98
N VAL A 178 1.56 -13.39 -7.38
CA VAL A 178 1.57 -13.23 -5.91
C VAL A 178 0.29 -12.57 -5.39
N LEU A 179 -0.43 -11.85 -6.26
CA LEU A 179 -1.67 -11.20 -5.92
C LEU A 179 -2.80 -12.22 -5.81
N GLN A 180 -3.35 -12.36 -4.61
CA GLN A 180 -4.58 -13.10 -4.37
C GLN A 180 -5.70 -12.07 -4.14
N LYS A 181 -6.69 -12.03 -5.05
CA LYS A 181 -7.90 -11.25 -4.80
C LYS A 181 -8.69 -11.95 -3.71
N ARG A 182 -8.66 -11.43 -2.48
CA ARG A 182 -9.70 -11.73 -1.51
C ARG A 182 -10.97 -11.02 -1.99
N VAL A 183 -11.81 -11.73 -2.75
CA VAL A 183 -13.23 -11.38 -2.82
C VAL A 183 -13.69 -11.30 -1.37
N PRO A 184 -14.35 -10.22 -0.91
CA PRO A 184 -14.87 -10.19 0.45
C PRO A 184 -15.76 -11.42 0.58
N ARG A 185 -15.32 -12.39 1.39
CA ARG A 185 -16.25 -13.37 1.94
C ARG A 185 -17.26 -12.50 2.68
N ARG A 186 -18.45 -12.29 2.09
CA ARG A 186 -19.63 -11.93 2.86
C ARG A 186 -19.61 -12.91 4.01
N PHE A 187 -19.39 -12.39 5.22
CA PHE A 187 -19.37 -13.21 6.41
C PHE A 187 -20.76 -13.82 6.54
N GLU A 188 -20.94 -15.05 6.09
CA GLU A 188 -21.96 -15.92 6.67
C GLU A 188 -21.38 -16.39 7.99
N VAL A 189 -21.74 -15.69 9.05
CA VAL A 189 -21.78 -16.30 10.37
C VAL A 189 -22.89 -17.35 10.24
N VAL A 190 -22.52 -18.61 9.98
CA VAL A 190 -23.39 -19.72 10.32
C VAL A 190 -23.44 -19.71 11.84
N GLY A 191 -24.46 -19.05 12.38
CA GLY A 191 -24.82 -19.22 13.77
C GLY A 191 -25.03 -20.71 13.98
N LEU A 192 -24.40 -21.28 15.01
CA LEU A 192 -24.84 -22.53 15.58
C LEU A 192 -26.21 -22.26 16.22
N GLY A 193 -27.22 -22.17 15.36
CA GLY A 193 -28.59 -22.41 15.72
C GLY A 193 -28.67 -23.85 16.20
N SER A 194 -28.78 -23.95 17.52
CA SER A 194 -29.31 -25.07 18.29
C SER A 194 -30.11 -26.10 17.45
N LEU A 195 -29.45 -27.21 17.15
CA LEU A 195 -30.03 -28.54 17.07
C LEU A 195 -29.25 -29.35 18.12
N GLY A 196 -29.65 -29.52 19.37
CA GLY A 196 -30.97 -29.51 19.97
C GLY A 196 -31.09 -30.82 20.74
N ILE A 197 -30.84 -30.81 22.06
CA ILE A 197 -31.29 -31.88 22.97
C ILE A 197 -31.64 -31.27 24.35
N GLY A 198 -32.94 -31.31 24.64
CA GLY A 198 -33.64 -31.41 25.93
C GLY A 198 -32.95 -31.09 27.26
N SER A 199 -33.50 -30.07 27.93
CA SER A 199 -34.10 -30.12 29.29
C SER A 199 -33.71 -31.28 30.23
N ALA A 200 -33.03 -30.94 31.35
CA ALA A 200 -33.08 -31.55 32.69
C ALA A 200 -31.88 -30.96 33.48
N LEU A 201 -31.95 -30.29 34.63
CA LEU A 201 -32.92 -30.21 35.70
C LEU A 201 -32.82 -28.82 36.38
N ALA A 202 -33.97 -28.36 36.87
CA ALA A 202 -34.10 -27.27 37.80
C ALA A 202 -33.65 -27.69 39.21
N SER A 203 -32.95 -26.79 39.91
CA SER A 203 -33.18 -26.47 41.32
C SER A 203 -32.17 -25.42 41.78
N GLY A 204 -32.66 -24.23 42.13
CA GLY A 204 -31.94 -23.31 43.02
C GLY A 204 -32.01 -23.80 44.49
N PRO A 205 -31.87 -22.89 45.46
CA PRO A 205 -30.59 -22.53 46.07
C PRO A 205 -30.50 -22.96 47.54
N THR A 206 -29.26 -23.09 48.04
CA THR A 206 -28.78 -22.66 49.37
C THR A 206 -27.28 -22.46 49.28
#